data_AF-A0A2X2LUS6-F1
#
_entry.id   AF-A0A2X2LUS6-F1
#
_cell.length_a   1.000
_cell.length_b   1.000
_cell.length_c   1.000
_cell.angle_alpha   90.00
_cell.angle_beta   90.00
_cell.angle_gamma   90.00
#
_symmetry.space_group_name_H-M   'P 1'
#
loop_
_entity.id
_entity.type
_entity.pdbx_description
1 polymer ?
#
loop_
_entity_poly.entity_id
_entity_poly.type
_entity_poly.pdbx_seq_one_letter_code
_entity_poly.pdbx_strand_id
1 'polypeptide(L)'
;MTDLNVKLCPKTRIKYLVGNDDETHISEVVLEHVESGDTHAVKFDDVIISHGFDRCNTLLSETSSKLDMHDDCRVKGFGNTTTSIPGIYACGDIVYHDAKSHLIASAFSDGANAANLAKTYIQPDANAEGYVSSHHEVFKEANKTIVNKHLY
;
A
#
# COMPACT_ATOMS: atom_id res chain seq x y z
N MET A 1 -27.78 21.05 12.05
CA MET A 1 -27.62 20.68 13.47
C MET A 1 -26.14 20.67 13.75
N THR A 2 -25.66 21.41 14.75
CA THR A 2 -24.27 21.36 15.22
C THR A 2 -24.15 20.23 16.24
N ASP A 3 -23.21 19.30 16.06
CA ASP A 3 -22.97 18.23 17.03
C ASP A 3 -22.51 18.81 18.36
N LEU A 4 -23.35 18.68 19.39
CA LEU A 4 -23.14 19.31 20.71
C LEU A 4 -22.03 18.65 21.53
N ASN A 5 -21.59 17.44 21.16
CA ASN A 5 -20.58 16.66 21.87
C ASN A 5 -19.21 16.63 21.16
N VAL A 6 -19.01 17.44 20.12
CA VAL A 6 -17.73 17.53 19.39
C VAL A 6 -16.99 18.79 19.80
N LYS A 7 -15.80 18.63 20.39
CA LYS A 7 -14.89 19.75 20.69
C LYS A 7 -13.86 19.89 19.57
N LEU A 8 -13.92 21.02 18.85
CA LEU A 8 -12.92 21.35 17.84
C LEU A 8 -11.72 22.05 18.51
N CYS A 9 -10.53 21.48 18.34
CA CYS A 9 -9.27 22.02 18.86
C CYS A 9 -8.33 22.40 17.70
N PRO A 10 -8.59 23.48 16.94
CA PRO A 10 -7.66 23.94 15.91
C PRO A 10 -6.32 24.33 16.53
N LYS A 11 -5.27 24.42 15.71
CA LYS A 11 -3.91 24.80 16.15
C LYS A 11 -3.39 23.95 17.31
N THR A 12 -3.81 22.70 17.42
CA THR A 12 -3.41 21.77 18.47
C THR A 12 -2.82 20.52 17.84
N ARG A 13 -1.71 20.02 18.40
CA ARG A 13 -1.09 18.75 17.99
C ARG A 13 -1.10 17.76 19.15
N ILE A 14 -1.08 16.47 18.82
CA ILE A 14 -0.72 15.43 19.80
C ILE A 14 0.79 15.54 20.06
N LYS A 15 1.17 15.66 21.33
CA LYS A 15 2.56 15.76 21.76
C LYS A 15 3.08 14.46 22.38
N TYR A 16 2.31 13.85 23.27
CA TYR A 16 2.62 12.55 23.87
C TYR A 16 1.38 11.66 23.97
N LEU A 17 1.60 10.36 23.90
CA LEU A 17 0.62 9.33 24.25
C LEU A 17 1.04 8.74 25.60
N VAL A 18 0.12 8.72 26.55
CA VAL A 18 0.36 8.21 27.91
C VAL A 18 -0.40 6.91 28.06
N GLY A 19 0.34 5.81 28.22
CA GLY A 19 -0.22 4.49 28.47
C GLY A 19 -0.89 4.40 29.84
N ASN A 20 -1.78 3.43 30.01
CA ASN A 20 -2.24 2.99 31.31
C ASN A 20 -1.14 2.19 32.07
N ASP A 21 -1.41 1.79 33.31
CA ASP A 21 -0.42 1.12 34.18
C ASP A 21 0.17 -0.19 33.62
N ASP A 22 -0.57 -0.90 32.76
CA ASP A 22 -0.11 -2.13 32.09
C ASP A 22 0.47 -1.90 30.68
N GLU A 23 0.50 -0.64 30.23
CA GLU A 23 1.01 -0.18 28.93
C GLU A 23 0.36 -0.84 27.69
N THR A 24 -0.85 -1.38 27.82
CA THR A 24 -1.56 -2.02 26.69
C THR A 24 -2.48 -1.07 25.93
N HIS A 25 -2.90 0.03 26.56
CA HIS A 25 -3.83 1.01 25.97
C HIS A 25 -3.39 2.44 26.26
N ILE A 26 -3.74 3.36 25.35
CA ILE A 26 -3.61 4.79 25.61
C ILE A 26 -4.70 5.17 26.62
N SER A 27 -4.30 5.79 27.73
CA SER A 27 -5.25 6.30 28.74
C SER A 27 -5.46 7.81 28.61
N GLU A 28 -4.42 8.51 28.15
CA GLU A 28 -4.37 9.95 28.12
C GLU A 28 -3.48 10.45 26.97
N VAL A 29 -3.84 11.60 26.42
CA VAL A 29 -3.11 12.26 25.34
C VAL A 29 -2.70 13.64 25.82
N VAL A 30 -1.40 13.96 25.72
CA VAL A 30 -0.90 15.30 25.94
C VAL A 30 -1.06 16.09 24.66
N LEU A 31 -1.91 17.12 24.71
CA LEU A 31 -2.17 18.04 23.60
C LEU A 31 -1.34 19.32 23.79
N GLU A 32 -0.79 19.83 22.70
CA GLU A 32 0.04 21.04 22.68
C GLU A 32 -0.52 22.04 21.67
N HIS A 33 -0.75 23.28 22.10
CA HIS A 33 -1.12 24.37 21.19
C HIS A 33 0.11 24.81 20.39
N VAL A 34 0.01 24.82 19.06
CA VAL A 34 1.18 24.92 18.18
C VAL A 34 1.84 26.30 18.16
N GLU A 35 1.13 27.36 18.56
CA GLU A 35 1.65 28.74 18.58
C GLU A 35 2.17 29.14 19.96
N SER A 36 1.43 28.82 21.03
CA SER A 36 1.80 29.22 22.40
C SER A 36 2.69 28.19 23.10
N GLY A 37 2.66 26.93 22.68
CA GLY A 37 3.34 25.82 23.36
C GLY A 37 2.63 25.34 24.62
N ASP A 38 1.44 25.86 24.95
CA ASP A 38 0.68 25.43 26.12
C ASP A 38 0.28 23.96 25.98
N THR A 39 0.44 23.21 27.08
CA THR A 39 0.13 21.79 27.13
C THR A 39 -0.97 21.49 28.14
N HIS A 40 -1.82 20.52 27.81
CA HIS A 40 -2.78 19.94 28.74
C HIS A 40 -3.01 18.47 28.38
N ALA A 41 -3.32 17.67 29.39
CA ALA A 41 -3.51 16.25 29.23
C ALA A 41 -5.01 15.90 29.34
N VAL A 42 -5.49 15.03 28.46
CA VAL A 42 -6.91 14.67 28.33
C VAL A 42 -7.04 13.16 28.20
N LYS A 43 -7.93 12.58 29.01
CA LYS A 43 -8.25 11.15 28.94
C LYS A 43 -9.16 10.84 27.75
N PHE A 44 -8.83 9.78 27.03
CA PHE A 44 -9.61 9.25 25.91
C PHE A 44 -9.61 7.72 25.97
N ASP A 45 -10.72 7.11 25.56
CA ASP A 45 -10.80 5.65 25.42
C ASP A 45 -10.10 5.17 24.13
N ASP A 46 -10.18 5.98 23.07
CA ASP A 46 -9.63 5.66 21.75
C ASP A 46 -8.96 6.89 21.10
N VAL A 47 -7.94 6.63 20.28
CA VAL A 47 -7.25 7.66 19.49
C VAL A 47 -7.25 7.25 18.02
N ILE A 48 -7.87 8.08 17.17
CA ILE A 48 -7.90 7.89 15.71
C ILE A 48 -6.97 8.92 15.07
N ILE A 49 -5.93 8.44 14.38
CA ILE A 49 -5.00 9.30 13.64
C ILE A 49 -5.44 9.41 12.18
N SER A 50 -5.72 10.63 11.74
CA SER A 50 -6.02 10.95 10.35
C SER A 50 -5.20 12.16 9.89
N HIS A 51 -3.96 11.91 9.47
CA HIS A 51 -3.09 12.94 8.88
C HIS A 51 -3.36 13.15 7.38
N GLY A 52 -4.50 12.67 6.89
CA GLY A 52 -4.78 12.55 5.47
C GLY A 52 -3.96 11.45 4.80
N PHE A 53 -4.03 11.41 3.47
CA PHE A 53 -3.20 10.55 2.64
C PHE A 53 -2.47 11.43 1.63
N ASP A 54 -1.14 11.41 1.64
CA ASP A 54 -0.39 11.94 0.52
C ASP A 54 -0.38 10.90 -0.59
N ARG A 55 -1.23 11.10 -1.60
CA ARG A 55 -1.31 10.25 -2.79
C ARG A 55 -0.66 10.92 -4.00
N CYS A 56 -0.04 12.10 -3.81
CA CYS A 56 0.50 12.88 -4.90
C CYS A 56 1.88 12.33 -5.30
N ASN A 57 1.88 11.29 -6.14
CA ASN A 57 3.09 10.69 -6.66
C ASN A 57 3.62 11.51 -7.84
N THR A 58 4.46 12.51 -7.55
CA THR A 58 5.03 13.41 -8.58
C THR A 58 5.78 12.65 -9.67
N LEU A 59 6.25 11.43 -9.40
CA LEU A 59 6.96 10.61 -10.37
C LEU A 59 6.18 10.46 -11.68
N LEU A 60 4.89 10.12 -11.62
CA LEU A 60 4.09 9.87 -12.83
C LEU A 60 3.67 11.16 -13.53
N SER A 61 3.50 12.25 -12.79
CA SER A 61 3.19 13.56 -13.37
C SER A 61 4.43 14.23 -13.99
N GLU A 62 5.63 13.97 -13.48
CA GLU A 62 6.87 14.65 -13.88
C GLU A 62 7.75 13.82 -14.84
N THR A 63 7.65 12.49 -14.84
CA THR A 63 8.47 11.60 -15.69
C THR A 63 8.38 11.93 -17.18
N SER A 64 9.47 11.79 -17.93
CA SER A 64 9.45 12.00 -19.39
C SER A 64 8.59 10.98 -20.13
N SER A 65 8.46 9.76 -19.60
CA SER A 65 7.65 8.68 -20.18
C SER A 65 6.22 8.73 -19.66
N LYS A 66 5.37 9.52 -20.32
CA LYS A 66 3.95 9.69 -19.92
C LYS A 66 3.14 8.44 -20.24
N LEU A 67 2.55 7.86 -19.21
CA LEU A 67 1.59 6.77 -19.32
C LEU A 67 0.16 7.33 -19.40
N ASP A 68 -0.73 6.57 -20.02
CA ASP A 68 -2.16 6.87 -19.98
C ASP A 68 -2.65 6.71 -18.54
N MET A 69 -3.31 7.73 -18.03
CA MET A 69 -3.84 7.75 -16.67
C MET A 69 -5.35 7.47 -16.69
N HIS A 70 -5.84 6.74 -15.69
CA HIS A 70 -7.27 6.56 -15.44
C HIS A 70 -7.85 7.75 -14.67
N ASP A 71 -7.08 8.24 -13.69
CA ASP A 71 -7.32 9.47 -12.94
C ASP A 71 -5.97 10.07 -12.50
N ASP A 72 -6.00 11.14 -11.71
CA ASP A 72 -4.80 11.88 -11.27
C ASP A 72 -3.77 11.00 -10.52
N CYS A 73 -4.16 9.85 -9.99
CA CYS A 73 -3.33 8.99 -9.14
C CYS A 73 -3.05 7.61 -9.73
N ARG A 74 -3.84 7.13 -10.70
CA ARG A 74 -3.79 5.74 -11.18
C ARG A 74 -3.51 5.64 -12.67
N VAL A 75 -2.60 4.74 -13.03
CA VAL A 75 -2.28 4.37 -14.41
C VAL A 75 -3.43 3.55 -15.00
N LYS A 76 -3.78 3.83 -16.25
CA LYS A 76 -4.76 3.04 -17.01
C LYS A 76 -4.11 1.72 -17.46
N GLY A 77 -4.58 0.62 -16.91
CA GLY A 77 -4.28 -0.73 -17.36
C GLY A 77 -5.14 -1.12 -18.57
N PHE A 78 -4.51 -1.69 -19.60
CA PHE A 78 -5.20 -2.11 -20.83
C PHE A 78 -5.78 -3.51 -20.67
N GLY A 79 -6.79 -3.63 -19.80
CA GLY A 79 -7.44 -4.89 -19.42
C GLY A 79 -6.67 -5.71 -18.37
N ASN A 80 -5.37 -5.43 -18.18
CA ASN A 80 -4.48 -6.04 -17.20
C ASN A 80 -3.38 -5.04 -16.78
N THR A 81 -2.20 -5.50 -16.36
CA THR A 81 -1.09 -4.61 -15.92
C THR A 81 -0.35 -3.89 -17.05
N THR A 82 -0.72 -4.12 -18.31
CA THR A 82 -0.14 -3.44 -19.48
C THR A 82 -0.50 -1.96 -19.47
N THR A 83 0.51 -1.09 -19.66
CA THR A 83 0.33 0.36 -19.78
C THR A 83 0.34 0.80 -21.26
N SER A 84 0.22 2.10 -21.54
CA SER A 84 0.32 2.61 -22.91
C SER A 84 1.73 2.58 -23.51
N ILE A 85 2.77 2.30 -22.70
CA ILE A 85 4.15 2.17 -23.17
C ILE A 85 4.60 0.70 -23.07
N PRO A 86 4.92 0.04 -24.22
CA PRO A 86 5.46 -1.31 -24.21
C PRO A 86 6.74 -1.42 -23.37
N GLY A 87 6.81 -2.44 -22.51
CA GLY A 87 7.91 -2.64 -21.58
C GLY A 87 7.71 -1.98 -20.21
N ILE A 88 6.66 -1.17 -20.03
CA ILE A 88 6.26 -0.62 -18.74
C ILE A 88 4.94 -1.26 -18.30
N TYR A 89 4.94 -1.80 -17.08
CA TYR A 89 3.80 -2.48 -16.47
C TYR A 89 3.51 -1.85 -15.10
N ALA A 90 2.24 -1.76 -14.75
CA ALA A 90 1.78 -1.22 -13.48
C ALA A 90 0.95 -2.28 -12.74
N CYS A 91 1.24 -2.54 -11.46
CA CYS A 91 0.57 -3.58 -10.65
C CYS A 91 0.25 -3.08 -9.24
N GLY A 92 -0.83 -3.60 -8.63
CA GLY A 92 -1.28 -3.16 -7.31
C GLY A 92 -2.22 -1.96 -7.40
N ASP A 93 -2.28 -1.14 -6.34
CA ASP A 93 -3.25 -0.03 -6.28
C ASP A 93 -2.98 1.10 -7.29
N ILE A 94 -1.78 1.13 -7.87
CA ILE A 94 -1.39 2.14 -8.86
C ILE A 94 -2.02 1.93 -10.24
N VAL A 95 -2.54 0.73 -10.54
CA VAL A 95 -3.16 0.40 -11.84
C VAL A 95 -4.68 0.23 -11.71
N TYR A 96 -5.40 0.71 -12.72
CA TYR A 96 -6.82 0.43 -12.89
C TYR A 96 -7.07 -0.46 -14.11
N HIS A 97 -7.82 -1.55 -13.92
CA HIS A 97 -8.44 -2.35 -14.97
C HIS A 97 -9.67 -3.10 -14.39
N ASP A 98 -10.52 -3.66 -15.24
CA ASP A 98 -11.86 -4.16 -14.83
C ASP A 98 -11.83 -5.32 -13.81
N ALA A 99 -10.72 -6.08 -13.77
CA ALA A 99 -10.54 -7.18 -12.81
C ALA A 99 -10.00 -6.73 -11.43
N LYS A 100 -9.74 -5.43 -11.21
CA LYS A 100 -9.12 -4.93 -9.97
C LYS A 100 -10.05 -5.02 -8.75
N SER A 101 -9.44 -5.35 -7.62
CA SER A 101 -10.00 -5.11 -6.28
C SER A 101 -8.97 -4.36 -5.43
N HIS A 102 -9.41 -3.46 -4.54
CA HIS A 102 -8.53 -2.71 -3.62
C HIS A 102 -8.12 -3.59 -2.42
N LEU A 103 -7.45 -4.71 -2.72
CA LEU A 103 -7.09 -5.75 -1.77
C LEU A 103 -5.69 -6.29 -2.05
N ILE A 104 -5.04 -6.76 -0.98
CA ILE A 104 -3.74 -7.47 -1.05
C ILE A 104 -3.83 -8.67 -2.02
N ALA A 105 -4.96 -9.39 -2.04
CA ALA A 105 -5.18 -10.50 -2.97
C ALA A 105 -5.06 -10.09 -4.45
N SER A 106 -5.60 -8.93 -4.83
CA SER A 106 -5.48 -8.41 -6.20
C SER A 106 -4.06 -7.92 -6.50
N ALA A 107 -3.36 -7.34 -5.51
CA ALA A 107 -1.97 -6.93 -5.69
C ALA A 107 -1.06 -8.12 -6.04
N PHE A 108 -1.29 -9.31 -5.45
CA PHE A 108 -0.56 -10.52 -5.81
C PHE A 108 -0.83 -10.99 -7.25
N SER A 109 -2.10 -11.02 -7.67
CA SER A 109 -2.43 -11.44 -9.04
C SER A 109 -1.87 -10.47 -10.08
N ASP A 110 -1.90 -9.16 -9.81
CA ASP A 110 -1.29 -8.17 -10.70
C ASP A 110 0.22 -8.33 -10.76
N GLY A 111 0.88 -8.55 -9.62
CA GLY A 111 2.33 -8.76 -9.57
C GLY A 111 2.76 -9.95 -10.43
N ALA A 112 2.02 -11.06 -10.38
CA ALA A 112 2.25 -12.22 -11.25
C ALA A 112 2.04 -11.88 -12.74
N ASN A 113 0.97 -11.16 -13.08
CA ASN A 113 0.69 -10.76 -14.46
C ASN A 113 1.76 -9.81 -15.02
N ALA A 114 2.20 -8.82 -14.24
CA ALA A 114 3.25 -7.89 -14.65
C ALA A 114 4.59 -8.60 -14.88
N ALA A 115 4.97 -9.55 -14.02
CA ALA A 115 6.19 -10.35 -14.20
C ALA A 115 6.14 -11.21 -15.48
N ASN A 116 5.00 -11.86 -15.74
CA ASN A 116 4.79 -12.67 -16.95
C ASN A 116 4.90 -11.81 -18.23
N LEU A 117 4.20 -10.68 -18.27
CA LEU A 117 4.21 -9.78 -19.43
C LEU A 117 5.61 -9.20 -19.67
N ALA A 118 6.28 -8.74 -18.61
CA ALA A 118 7.66 -8.26 -18.71
C ALA A 118 8.63 -9.34 -19.21
N LYS A 119 8.44 -10.60 -18.78
CA LYS A 119 9.25 -11.73 -19.27
C LYS A 119 9.10 -11.90 -20.78
N THR A 120 7.88 -11.89 -21.31
CA THR A 120 7.63 -12.01 -22.76
C THR A 120 8.02 -10.76 -23.55
N TYR A 121 8.03 -9.57 -22.94
CA TYR A 121 8.56 -8.37 -23.58
C TYR A 121 10.07 -8.47 -23.81
N ILE A 122 10.81 -8.95 -22.81
CA ILE A 122 12.27 -9.14 -22.91
C ILE A 122 12.60 -10.33 -23.81
N GLN A 123 11.84 -11.42 -23.70
CA GLN A 123 12.04 -12.66 -24.45
C GLN A 123 10.72 -13.07 -25.14
N PRO A 124 10.48 -12.64 -26.39
CA PRO A 124 9.20 -12.86 -27.09
C PRO A 124 8.79 -14.31 -27.30
N ASP A 125 9.74 -15.24 -27.31
CA ASP A 125 9.52 -16.68 -27.49
C ASP A 125 9.43 -17.45 -26.15
N ALA A 126 9.50 -16.75 -25.01
CA ALA A 126 9.30 -17.36 -23.71
C ALA A 126 7.85 -17.84 -23.54
N ASN A 127 7.65 -18.78 -22.61
CA ASN A 127 6.31 -19.14 -22.17
C ASN A 127 5.57 -17.89 -21.65
N ALA A 128 4.27 -17.81 -21.95
CA ALA A 128 3.43 -16.69 -21.53
C ALA A 128 3.30 -16.59 -19.99
N GLU A 129 3.44 -17.70 -19.28
CA GLU A 129 3.34 -17.76 -17.82
C GLU A 129 4.52 -18.54 -17.22
N GLY A 130 4.84 -18.22 -15.96
CA GLY A 130 5.81 -18.97 -15.17
C GLY A 130 5.35 -20.40 -14.84
N TYR A 131 6.31 -21.30 -14.65
CA TYR A 131 6.02 -22.68 -14.27
C TYR A 131 5.48 -22.76 -12.84
N VAL A 132 4.54 -23.66 -12.57
CA VAL A 132 3.92 -23.79 -11.24
C VAL A 132 4.96 -24.17 -10.17
N SER A 133 4.89 -23.50 -9.02
CA SER A 133 5.91 -23.61 -7.97
C SER A 133 6.08 -25.03 -7.42
N SER A 134 5.01 -25.83 -7.40
CA SER A 134 5.02 -27.22 -6.91
C SER A 134 5.98 -28.14 -7.68
N HIS A 135 6.33 -27.81 -8.92
CA HIS A 135 7.22 -28.59 -9.78
C HIS A 135 8.37 -27.76 -10.36
N HIS A 136 8.52 -26.49 -9.94
CA HIS A 136 9.54 -25.63 -10.50
C HIS A 136 10.92 -26.00 -9.95
N GLU A 137 11.84 -26.33 -10.87
CA GLU A 137 13.21 -26.77 -10.58
C GLU A 137 13.98 -25.84 -9.63
N VAL A 138 13.72 -24.53 -9.70
CA VAL A 138 14.36 -23.50 -8.88
C VAL A 138 14.16 -23.72 -7.38
N PHE A 139 13.05 -24.35 -6.97
CA PHE A 139 12.75 -24.61 -5.57
C PHE A 139 13.27 -25.95 -5.06
N LYS A 140 13.80 -26.83 -5.92
CA LYS A 140 14.20 -28.19 -5.51
C LYS A 140 15.16 -28.22 -4.33
N GLU A 141 16.20 -27.39 -4.34
CA GLU A 141 17.19 -27.38 -3.27
C GLU A 141 16.63 -26.84 -1.95
N ALA A 142 15.81 -25.78 -2.00
CA ALA A 142 15.13 -25.25 -0.81
C ALA A 142 14.14 -26.28 -0.24
N ASN A 143 13.38 -26.95 -1.11
CA ASN A 143 12.36 -27.92 -0.73
C ASN A 143 12.95 -29.12 0.03
N LYS A 144 14.20 -29.52 -0.24
CA LYS A 144 14.88 -30.58 0.56
C LYS A 144 14.87 -30.25 2.05
N THR A 145 15.21 -29.01 2.40
CA THR A 145 15.26 -28.57 3.81
C THR A 145 13.86 -28.45 4.39
N ILE A 146 12.94 -27.85 3.64
CA ILE A 146 11.55 -27.62 4.08
C ILE A 146 10.86 -28.95 4.41
N VAL A 147 10.97 -29.94 3.51
CA VAL A 147 10.36 -31.26 3.68
C VAL A 147 11.02 -32.03 4.83
N ASN A 148 12.35 -32.11 4.86
CA ASN A 148 13.05 -32.91 5.88
C ASN A 148 12.86 -32.41 7.31
N LYS A 149 12.63 -31.10 7.48
CA LYS A 149 12.52 -30.47 8.80
C LYS A 149 11.09 -30.10 9.20
N HIS A 150 10.10 -30.36 8.35
CA HIS A 150 8.72 -29.90 8.55
C HIS A 150 8.68 -28.43 9.01
N LEU A 151 9.36 -27.53 8.29
CA LEU A 151 9.46 -26.10 8.67
C LEU A 151 8.19 -25.30 8.38
N TYR A 152 7.02 -25.92 8.54
CA TYR A 152 5.70 -25.36 8.30
C TYR A 152 4.70 -25.94 9.29
#